data_AF-A0A2E5XTI3-F1
#
_entry.id   AF-A0A2E5XTI3-F1
#
_cell.length_a   1.000
_cell.length_b   1.000
_cell.length_c   1.000
_cell.angle_alpha   90.00
_cell.angle_beta   90.00
_cell.angle_gamma   90.00
#
_symmetry.space_group_name_H-M   'P 1'
#
loop_
_entity.id
_entity.type
_entity.pdbx_description
1 polymer ?
#
loop_
_entity_poly.entity_id
_entity_poly.type
_entity_poly.pdbx_seq_one_letter_code
_entity_poly.pdbx_strand_id
1 'polypeptide(L)'
;MSNVILKTEFNLPGQTNLYKGKVRDVYTVGNTLVMIASDRISAFDHVLPEGIPYKGQVLSQIAAKFLDATADIVPNWLEATPDPSVSVGKRCEPFKVEMVIRGYLTGHAWREYRSGKRMLCGVPMPDGMVENQKFEEPILTPTTKADVGHDEDISREEILAQGLVSEADYILLEKYTRELFQRGTEMAAEKGLILVDTKYEFGKDPNGVITLIDEIHTPDSSRYFYIEGYAEKLAAGEQQKQLSKEFVRQWLIENGFQGKDGQEIPHMSEEFCVSVSERYIELFEHITGDKFVKEDVSDVMSRVETNILNYLNN
;
A
#
# COMPACT_ATOMS: atom_id res chain seq x y z
N MET A 1 -4.45 -10.78 25.61
CA MET A 1 -4.68 -9.47 24.97
C MET A 1 -3.36 -9.06 24.37
N SER A 2 -3.21 -9.23 23.06
CA SER A 2 -2.07 -8.70 22.35
C SER A 2 -2.08 -7.18 22.47
N ASN A 3 -0.95 -6.61 22.89
CA ASN A 3 -0.80 -5.16 22.91
C ASN A 3 -0.57 -4.68 21.48
N VAL A 4 -1.64 -4.20 20.86
CA VAL A 4 -1.68 -3.76 19.47
C VAL A 4 -1.99 -2.28 19.37
N ILE A 5 -1.48 -1.63 18.32
CA ILE A 5 -1.82 -0.23 18.02
C ILE A 5 -3.12 -0.22 17.22
N LEU A 6 -4.25 -0.10 17.91
CA LEU A 6 -5.56 0.05 17.23
C LEU A 6 -5.88 1.48 16.90
N LYS A 7 -5.64 2.43 17.80
CA LYS A 7 -5.87 3.86 17.61
C LYS A 7 -4.91 4.61 18.52
N THR A 8 -4.40 5.74 18.06
CA THR A 8 -3.58 6.64 18.87
C THR A 8 -4.34 7.94 19.17
N GLU A 9 -4.12 8.48 20.37
CA GLU A 9 -4.68 9.75 20.85
C GLU A 9 -3.63 10.52 21.65
N PHE A 10 -2.41 10.55 21.12
CA PHE A 10 -1.30 11.32 21.69
C PHE A 10 -1.56 12.82 21.61
N ASN A 11 -0.99 13.55 22.56
CA ASN A 11 -1.00 15.01 22.59
C ASN A 11 0.40 15.53 22.26
N LEU A 12 0.69 15.64 20.95
CA LEU A 12 2.02 16.02 20.50
C LEU A 12 2.21 17.55 20.53
N PRO A 13 3.38 18.06 20.98
CA PRO A 13 3.67 19.50 20.96
C PRO A 13 3.54 20.07 19.54
N GLY A 14 2.83 21.18 19.38
CA GLY A 14 2.64 21.83 18.06
C GLY A 14 1.73 21.06 17.09
N GLN A 15 1.02 20.04 17.56
CA GLN A 15 0.00 19.35 16.79
C GLN A 15 -1.13 20.30 16.39
N THR A 16 -1.46 20.28 15.10
CA THR A 16 -2.54 21.07 14.51
C THR A 16 -3.68 20.21 13.98
N ASN A 17 -3.40 18.94 13.66
CA ASN A 17 -4.41 18.01 13.15
C ASN A 17 -4.07 16.56 13.52
N LEU A 18 -5.10 15.73 13.62
CA LEU A 18 -5.04 14.28 13.68
C LEU A 18 -6.06 13.70 12.70
N TYR A 19 -5.59 13.00 11.69
CA TYR A 19 -6.40 12.25 10.75
C TYR A 19 -6.26 10.74 11.01
N LYS A 20 -7.38 10.03 11.16
CA LYS A 20 -7.40 8.57 11.34
C LYS A 20 -7.91 7.91 10.06
N GLY A 21 -6.99 7.34 9.30
CA GLY A 21 -7.30 6.55 8.10
C GLY A 21 -7.69 5.10 8.44
N LYS A 22 -7.91 4.27 7.42
CA LYS A 22 -8.25 2.84 7.61
C LYS A 22 -7.22 2.10 8.45
N VAL A 23 -5.92 2.30 8.18
CA VAL A 23 -4.81 1.55 8.81
C VAL A 23 -3.66 2.43 9.33
N ARG A 24 -3.83 3.75 9.32
CA ARG A 24 -2.82 4.71 9.76
C ARG A 24 -3.44 5.85 10.53
N ASP A 25 -2.74 6.32 11.55
CA ASP A 25 -3.07 7.55 12.27
C ASP A 25 -1.99 8.59 11.92
N VAL A 26 -2.41 9.76 11.44
CA VAL A 26 -1.52 10.79 10.87
C VAL A 26 -1.67 12.08 11.66
N TYR A 27 -0.61 12.49 12.33
CA TYR A 27 -0.53 13.74 13.05
C TYR A 27 0.16 14.79 12.17
N THR A 28 -0.40 16.00 12.14
CA THR A 28 0.27 17.16 11.55
C THR A 28 0.83 18.03 12.67
N VAL A 29 2.15 18.18 12.69
CA VAL A 29 2.89 18.95 13.70
C VAL A 29 3.69 20.02 12.97
N GLY A 30 3.19 21.26 12.94
CA GLY A 30 3.75 22.31 12.08
C GLY A 30 3.80 21.90 10.60
N ASN A 31 5.02 21.79 10.04
CA ASN A 31 5.26 21.34 8.66
C ASN A 31 5.61 19.84 8.53
N THR A 32 5.61 19.13 9.66
CA THR A 32 5.97 17.71 9.75
C THR A 32 4.72 16.84 9.84
N LEU A 33 4.74 15.72 9.12
CA LEU A 33 3.78 14.64 9.28
C LEU A 33 4.41 13.54 10.12
N VAL A 34 3.70 13.12 11.17
CA VAL A 34 4.02 11.91 11.93
C VAL A 34 2.97 10.87 11.59
N MET A 35 3.36 9.85 10.84
CA MET A 35 2.51 8.76 10.39
C MET A 35 2.78 7.53 11.24
N ILE A 36 1.73 7.02 11.89
CA ILE A 36 1.78 5.81 12.69
C ILE A 36 1.05 4.71 11.93
N ALA A 37 1.79 3.71 11.48
CA ALA A 37 1.23 2.51 10.90
C ALA A 37 0.59 1.67 12.03
N SER A 38 -0.72 1.49 11.97
CA SER A 38 -1.45 0.77 13.00
C SER A 38 -1.52 -0.72 12.70
N ASP A 39 -1.89 -1.50 13.70
CA ASP A 39 -2.12 -2.93 13.59
C ASP A 39 -3.52 -3.25 13.04
N ARG A 40 -4.30 -2.21 12.70
CA ARG A 40 -5.59 -2.39 12.03
C ARG A 40 -5.39 -3.03 10.66
N ILE A 41 -6.33 -3.90 10.29
CA ILE A 41 -6.41 -4.49 8.95
C ILE A 41 -7.80 -4.23 8.38
N SER A 42 -7.89 -4.09 7.07
CA SER A 42 -9.16 -3.91 6.36
C SER A 42 -9.33 -4.92 5.23
N ALA A 43 -10.58 -5.27 4.98
CA ALA A 43 -11.01 -6.13 3.88
C ALA A 43 -12.44 -5.76 3.47
N PHE A 44 -12.74 -5.83 2.16
CA PHE A 44 -14.05 -5.45 1.61
C PHE A 44 -14.53 -4.07 2.06
N ASP A 45 -13.61 -3.10 2.13
CA ASP A 45 -13.85 -1.74 2.64
C ASP A 45 -14.26 -1.59 4.11
N HIS A 46 -14.25 -2.67 4.89
CA HIS A 46 -14.43 -2.65 6.33
C HIS A 46 -13.09 -2.75 7.06
N VAL A 47 -12.90 -1.94 8.10
CA VAL A 47 -11.83 -2.13 9.08
C VAL A 47 -12.27 -3.24 10.04
N LEU A 48 -11.44 -4.28 10.17
CA LEU A 48 -11.73 -5.42 11.04
C LEU A 48 -11.59 -5.03 12.53
N PRO A 49 -12.35 -5.67 13.43
CA PRO A 49 -12.40 -5.27 14.84
C PRO A 49 -11.10 -5.55 15.60
N GLU A 50 -10.40 -6.63 15.24
CA GLU A 50 -9.16 -7.05 15.91
C GLU A 50 -7.91 -6.51 15.22
N GLY A 51 -6.90 -6.20 16.02
CA GLY A 51 -5.58 -5.79 15.56
C GLY A 51 -4.70 -7.00 15.25
N ILE A 52 -3.88 -6.88 14.21
CA ILE A 52 -2.88 -7.88 13.82
C ILE A 52 -1.53 -7.46 14.41
N PRO A 53 -1.00 -8.17 15.41
CA PRO A 53 0.26 -7.80 16.04
C PRO A 53 1.39 -7.61 15.02
N TYR A 54 2.23 -6.60 15.24
CA TYR A 54 3.39 -6.26 14.41
C TYR A 54 3.08 -5.85 12.96
N LYS A 55 1.80 -5.80 12.55
CA LYS A 55 1.45 -5.43 11.16
C LYS A 55 1.89 -3.99 10.88
N GLY A 56 1.66 -3.06 11.81
CA GLY A 56 2.08 -1.68 11.64
C GLY A 56 3.60 -1.55 11.45
N GLN A 57 4.36 -2.27 12.28
CA GLN A 57 5.81 -2.35 12.17
C GLN A 57 6.27 -2.92 10.82
N VAL A 58 5.72 -4.07 10.40
CA VAL A 58 6.04 -4.71 9.11
C VAL A 58 5.86 -3.72 7.95
N LEU A 59 4.70 -3.09 7.87
CA LEU A 59 4.37 -2.20 6.75
C LEU A 59 5.25 -0.95 6.74
N SER A 60 5.46 -0.34 7.91
CA SER A 60 6.30 0.85 8.05
C SER A 60 7.76 0.58 7.65
N GLN A 61 8.32 -0.55 8.08
CA GLN A 61 9.70 -0.92 7.74
C GLN A 61 9.87 -1.28 6.24
N ILE A 62 8.89 -1.97 5.64
CA ILE A 62 8.90 -2.21 4.18
C ILE A 62 8.87 -0.88 3.44
N ALA A 63 7.91 -0.01 3.76
CA ALA A 63 7.76 1.28 3.11
C ALA A 63 9.05 2.11 3.21
N ALA A 64 9.63 2.22 4.41
CA ALA A 64 10.88 2.95 4.61
C ALA A 64 12.03 2.42 3.75
N LYS A 65 12.19 1.09 3.67
CA LYS A 65 13.24 0.45 2.85
C LYS A 65 13.10 0.77 1.35
N PHE A 66 11.88 0.71 0.81
CA PHE A 66 11.68 0.98 -0.61
C PHE A 66 11.73 2.47 -0.94
N LEU A 67 11.25 3.34 -0.05
CA LEU A 67 11.39 4.79 -0.21
C LEU A 67 12.88 5.17 -0.27
N ASP A 68 13.71 4.62 0.60
CA ASP A 68 15.17 4.81 0.57
C ASP A 68 15.79 4.27 -0.73
N ALA A 69 15.45 3.02 -1.10
CA ALA A 69 15.99 2.35 -2.29
C ALA A 69 15.58 2.98 -3.63
N THR A 70 14.65 3.95 -3.62
CA THR A 70 14.15 4.65 -4.80
C THR A 70 14.36 6.17 -4.75
N ALA A 71 15.05 6.67 -3.71
CA ALA A 71 15.29 8.11 -3.53
C ALA A 71 16.14 8.74 -4.65
N ASP A 72 16.87 7.93 -5.43
CA ASP A 72 17.63 8.36 -6.61
C ASP A 72 16.72 8.68 -7.83
N ILE A 73 15.51 8.12 -7.85
CA ILE A 73 14.54 8.29 -8.95
C ILE A 73 13.70 9.55 -8.74
N VAL A 74 13.14 9.70 -7.54
CA VAL A 74 12.27 10.80 -7.15
C VAL A 74 12.47 11.08 -5.65
N PRO A 75 12.55 12.35 -5.21
CA PRO A 75 12.57 12.64 -3.79
C PRO A 75 11.30 12.10 -3.13
N ASN A 76 11.42 11.64 -1.89
CA ASN A 76 10.28 11.15 -1.12
C ASN A 76 10.08 11.95 0.17
N TRP A 77 8.92 11.76 0.79
CA TRP A 77 8.49 12.52 1.96
C TRP A 77 9.18 12.11 3.26
N LEU A 78 9.71 10.88 3.35
CA LEU A 78 10.23 10.29 4.58
C LEU A 78 11.56 10.94 4.97
N GLU A 79 11.66 11.37 6.23
CA GLU A 79 12.87 11.97 6.80
C GLU A 79 13.46 11.12 7.93
N ALA A 80 12.61 10.44 8.70
CA ALA A 80 13.05 9.59 9.81
C ALA A 80 12.03 8.50 10.17
N THR A 81 12.51 7.46 10.85
CA THR A 81 11.69 6.40 11.45
C THR A 81 12.03 6.27 12.95
N PRO A 82 11.52 7.16 13.82
CA PRO A 82 11.89 7.19 15.23
C PRO A 82 11.42 5.97 16.03
N ASP A 83 10.45 5.23 15.50
CA ASP A 83 9.98 3.95 16.00
C ASP A 83 9.71 3.02 14.80
N PRO A 84 9.85 1.69 14.94
CA PRO A 84 9.60 0.75 13.85
C PRO A 84 8.19 0.83 13.23
N SER A 85 7.17 1.32 13.94
CA SER A 85 5.82 1.57 13.38
C SER A 85 5.55 3.04 13.01
N VAL A 86 6.56 3.92 13.07
CA VAL A 86 6.41 5.36 12.85
C VAL A 86 7.30 5.85 11.73
N SER A 87 6.71 6.61 10.82
CA SER A 87 7.39 7.36 9.77
C SER A 87 7.15 8.84 9.98
N VAL A 88 8.22 9.63 9.99
CA VAL A 88 8.17 11.09 10.11
C VAL A 88 8.74 11.73 8.87
N GLY A 89 8.07 12.76 8.36
CA GLY A 89 8.50 13.39 7.12
C GLY A 89 7.78 14.66 6.75
N LYS A 90 8.02 15.11 5.53
CA LYS A 90 7.52 16.38 4.99
C LYS A 90 6.02 16.31 4.72
N ARG A 91 5.32 17.39 5.07
CA ARG A 91 3.96 17.62 4.58
C ARG A 91 4.00 18.08 3.12
N CYS A 92 3.39 17.29 2.24
CA CYS A 92 3.22 17.62 0.83
C CYS A 92 1.74 17.93 0.53
N GLU A 93 1.50 18.72 -0.51
CA GLU A 93 0.17 18.89 -1.11
C GLU A 93 -0.08 17.76 -2.11
N PRO A 94 -0.95 16.78 -1.81
CA PRO A 94 -1.12 15.60 -2.66
C PRO A 94 -1.81 15.95 -3.98
N PHE A 95 -1.40 15.29 -5.06
CA PHE A 95 -2.22 15.23 -6.28
C PHE A 95 -3.45 14.37 -6.01
N LYS A 96 -4.61 14.77 -6.53
CA LYS A 96 -5.88 14.03 -6.36
C LYS A 96 -6.02 12.84 -7.33
N VAL A 97 -4.91 12.18 -7.62
CA VAL A 97 -4.79 11.05 -8.55
C VAL A 97 -3.85 10.02 -7.94
N GLU A 98 -4.25 8.76 -7.95
CA GLU A 98 -3.40 7.64 -7.59
C GLU A 98 -2.87 6.98 -8.87
N MET A 99 -1.55 6.88 -9.00
CA MET A 99 -0.90 6.32 -10.18
C MET A 99 -0.77 4.81 -10.01
N VAL A 100 -1.81 4.08 -10.40
CA VAL A 100 -1.78 2.61 -10.43
C VAL A 100 -1.12 2.13 -11.72
N ILE A 101 -0.13 1.26 -11.60
CA ILE A 101 0.58 0.63 -12.72
C ILE A 101 0.51 -0.89 -12.61
N ARG A 102 0.27 -1.56 -13.73
CA ARG A 102 0.02 -2.99 -13.79
C ARG A 102 0.96 -3.67 -14.78
N GLY A 103 1.77 -4.60 -14.29
CA GLY A 103 2.58 -5.49 -15.13
C GLY A 103 1.81 -6.72 -15.61
N TYR A 104 0.70 -7.08 -14.95
CA TYR A 104 -0.06 -8.30 -15.25
C TYR A 104 -1.58 -8.07 -15.18
N LEU A 105 -2.33 -8.83 -15.98
CA LEU A 105 -3.78 -8.77 -16.05
C LEU A 105 -4.41 -9.54 -14.88
N THR A 106 -4.55 -8.89 -13.73
CA THR A 106 -5.15 -9.48 -12.52
C THR A 106 -6.15 -8.54 -11.85
N GLY A 107 -6.81 -9.02 -10.79
CA GLY A 107 -7.65 -8.21 -9.92
C GLY A 107 -8.73 -7.44 -10.67
N HIS A 108 -8.78 -6.11 -10.46
CA HIS A 108 -9.75 -5.24 -11.12
C HIS A 108 -9.65 -5.28 -12.65
N ALA A 109 -8.44 -5.19 -13.19
CA ALA A 109 -8.23 -5.23 -14.64
C ALA A 109 -8.73 -6.54 -15.25
N TRP A 110 -8.51 -7.68 -14.59
CA TRP A 110 -9.06 -8.95 -15.04
C TRP A 110 -10.58 -8.99 -15.00
N ARG A 111 -11.22 -8.47 -13.95
CA ARG A 111 -12.70 -8.43 -13.86
C ARG A 111 -13.31 -7.65 -15.01
N GLU A 112 -12.75 -6.48 -15.32
CA GLU A 112 -13.18 -5.65 -16.45
C GLU A 112 -12.91 -6.34 -17.79
N TYR A 113 -11.74 -6.98 -17.94
CA TYR A 113 -11.41 -7.72 -19.15
C TYR A 113 -12.36 -8.91 -19.39
N ARG A 114 -12.66 -9.66 -18.32
CA ARG A 114 -13.58 -10.80 -18.33
C ARG A 114 -15.03 -10.38 -18.60
N SER A 115 -15.42 -9.17 -18.22
CA SER A 115 -16.75 -8.60 -18.54
C SER A 115 -16.87 -8.14 -20.00
N GLY A 116 -15.78 -8.21 -20.78
CA GLY A 116 -15.75 -7.90 -22.19
C GLY A 116 -15.08 -6.56 -22.51
N LYS A 117 -14.62 -5.79 -21.51
CA LYS A 117 -13.87 -4.55 -21.79
C LYS A 117 -12.49 -4.88 -22.36
N ARG A 118 -12.01 -4.01 -23.24
CA ARG A 118 -10.65 -4.06 -23.82
C ARG A 118 -9.90 -2.74 -23.66
N MET A 119 -10.46 -1.83 -22.88
CA MET A 119 -9.81 -0.60 -22.46
C MET A 119 -10.06 -0.40 -20.98
N LEU A 120 -9.03 0.07 -20.28
CA LEU A 120 -9.09 0.43 -18.87
C LEU A 120 -8.36 1.76 -18.71
N CYS A 121 -9.02 2.78 -18.16
CA CYS A 121 -8.46 4.13 -18.01
C CYS A 121 -7.93 4.72 -19.34
N GLY A 122 -8.59 4.44 -20.47
CA GLY A 122 -8.15 4.86 -21.80
C GLY A 122 -7.01 4.04 -22.42
N VAL A 123 -6.46 3.05 -21.70
CA VAL A 123 -5.36 2.21 -22.17
C VAL A 123 -5.88 0.85 -22.67
N PRO A 124 -5.44 0.35 -23.83
CA PRO A 124 -5.90 -0.93 -24.36
C PRO A 124 -5.39 -2.12 -23.54
N MET A 125 -6.24 -3.13 -23.41
CA MET A 125 -5.89 -4.47 -22.94
C MET A 125 -5.99 -5.42 -24.14
N PRO A 126 -4.88 -6.00 -24.61
CA PRO A 126 -4.86 -6.87 -25.79
C PRO A 126 -5.87 -8.02 -25.74
N ASP A 127 -6.44 -8.37 -26.90
CA ASP A 127 -7.32 -9.54 -27.02
C ASP A 127 -6.58 -10.87 -26.78
N GLY A 128 -7.34 -11.89 -26.37
CA GLY A 128 -6.83 -13.24 -26.15
C GLY A 128 -6.02 -13.43 -24.86
N MET A 129 -5.84 -12.38 -24.04
CA MET A 129 -5.19 -12.51 -22.74
C MET A 129 -5.98 -13.38 -21.75
N VAL A 130 -5.26 -14.05 -20.85
CA VAL A 130 -5.80 -14.84 -19.74
C VAL A 130 -5.47 -14.21 -18.37
N GLU A 131 -6.18 -14.65 -17.32
CA GLU A 131 -5.95 -14.16 -15.95
C GLU A 131 -4.48 -14.35 -15.52
N ASN A 132 -3.92 -13.33 -14.89
CA ASN A 132 -2.54 -13.26 -14.40
C ASN A 132 -1.46 -13.26 -15.50
N GLN A 133 -1.82 -13.11 -16.77
CA GLN A 133 -0.86 -12.97 -17.86
C GLN A 133 -0.12 -11.63 -17.78
N LYS A 134 1.19 -11.65 -18.01
CA LYS A 134 2.03 -10.44 -18.12
C LYS A 134 1.66 -9.60 -19.34
N PHE A 135 1.56 -8.29 -19.18
CA PHE A 135 1.50 -7.36 -20.31
C PHE A 135 2.87 -7.24 -21.01
N GLU A 136 2.87 -6.90 -22.29
CA GLU A 136 4.12 -6.60 -23.02
C GLU A 136 4.85 -5.41 -22.39
N GLU A 137 4.09 -4.34 -22.13
CA GLU A 137 4.54 -3.19 -21.34
C GLU A 137 3.55 -2.93 -20.20
N PRO A 138 4.02 -2.54 -19.00
CA PRO A 138 3.13 -2.17 -17.91
C PRO A 138 2.19 -1.03 -18.30
N ILE A 139 0.90 -1.21 -17.99
CA ILE A 139 -0.14 -0.23 -18.28
C ILE A 139 -0.42 0.65 -17.06
N LEU A 140 -0.65 1.94 -17.30
CA LEU A 140 -1.11 2.90 -16.30
C LEU A 140 -2.63 2.93 -16.27
N THR A 141 -3.20 2.75 -15.09
CA THR A 141 -4.65 2.73 -14.88
C THR A 141 -5.02 3.60 -13.67
N PRO A 142 -4.80 4.91 -13.74
CA PRO A 142 -4.91 5.75 -12.56
C PRO A 142 -6.34 5.82 -12.03
N THR A 143 -6.47 6.17 -10.76
CA THR A 143 -7.75 6.39 -10.11
C THR A 143 -7.83 7.79 -9.53
N THR A 144 -9.03 8.35 -9.44
CA THR A 144 -9.28 9.57 -8.65
C THR A 144 -9.10 9.24 -7.17
N LYS A 145 -8.71 10.23 -6.37
CA LYS A 145 -8.71 10.12 -4.91
C LYS A 145 -9.94 10.83 -4.36
N ALA A 146 -10.97 10.07 -3.98
CA ALA A 146 -12.22 10.65 -3.49
C ALA A 146 -12.13 11.03 -2.01
N ASP A 147 -12.50 12.26 -1.64
CA ASP A 147 -12.61 12.68 -0.25
C ASP A 147 -13.77 11.94 0.47
N VAL A 148 -14.80 11.53 -0.29
CA VAL A 148 -15.96 10.74 0.13
C VAL A 148 -16.38 9.83 -1.02
N GLY A 149 -16.50 8.52 -0.79
CA GLY A 149 -16.87 7.54 -1.82
C GLY A 149 -15.76 6.53 -2.09
N HIS A 150 -15.77 5.93 -3.28
CA HIS A 150 -14.73 5.01 -3.76
C HIS A 150 -13.88 5.71 -4.81
N ASP A 151 -12.60 5.34 -4.89
CA ASP A 151 -11.71 5.77 -5.97
C ASP A 151 -12.22 5.23 -7.31
N GLU A 152 -12.25 6.07 -8.34
CA GLU A 152 -12.79 5.72 -9.65
C GLU A 152 -11.69 5.67 -10.71
N ASP A 153 -11.75 4.68 -11.61
CA ASP A 153 -10.87 4.61 -12.79
C ASP A 153 -11.00 5.91 -13.61
N ILE A 154 -9.87 6.52 -13.96
CA ILE A 154 -9.84 7.77 -14.74
C ILE A 154 -8.76 7.71 -15.82
N SER A 155 -9.05 8.21 -17.02
CA SER A 155 -8.05 8.29 -18.09
C SER A 155 -7.11 9.48 -17.93
N ARG A 156 -5.95 9.44 -18.60
CA ARG A 156 -5.04 10.60 -18.71
C ARG A 156 -5.80 11.83 -19.24
N GLU A 157 -6.59 11.63 -20.29
CA GLU A 157 -7.34 12.69 -20.95
C GLU A 157 -8.32 13.36 -19.97
N GLU A 158 -9.00 12.58 -19.16
CA GLU A 158 -9.92 13.09 -18.12
C GLU A 158 -9.19 13.78 -16.98
N ILE A 159 -8.04 13.25 -16.51
CA ILE A 159 -7.19 13.90 -15.49
C ILE A 159 -6.83 15.33 -15.92
N LEU A 160 -6.40 15.48 -17.17
CA LEU A 160 -5.99 16.76 -17.74
C LEU A 160 -7.20 17.68 -17.99
N ALA A 161 -8.29 17.14 -18.54
CA ALA A 161 -9.50 17.91 -18.83
C ALA A 161 -10.16 18.47 -17.56
N GLN A 162 -10.09 17.73 -16.45
CA GLN A 162 -10.60 18.17 -15.15
C GLN A 162 -9.61 19.09 -14.39
N GLY A 163 -8.39 19.26 -14.90
CA GLY A 163 -7.35 20.07 -14.25
C GLY A 163 -6.84 19.49 -12.93
N LEU A 164 -6.98 18.17 -12.72
CA LEU A 164 -6.49 17.51 -11.50
C LEU A 164 -4.97 17.51 -11.43
N VAL A 165 -4.32 17.42 -12.59
CA VAL A 165 -2.86 17.47 -12.76
C VAL A 165 -2.58 18.28 -14.04
N SER A 166 -1.52 19.11 -14.03
CA SER A 166 -1.08 19.80 -15.24
C SER A 166 -0.40 18.83 -16.21
N GLU A 167 -0.39 19.12 -17.52
CA GLU A 167 0.31 18.28 -18.51
C GLU A 167 1.79 18.05 -18.14
N ALA A 168 2.48 19.12 -17.72
CA ALA A 168 3.89 19.06 -17.34
C ALA A 168 4.11 18.17 -16.11
N ASP A 169 3.24 18.28 -15.10
CA ASP A 169 3.33 17.43 -13.92
C ASP A 169 2.99 15.96 -14.28
N TYR A 170 1.95 15.72 -15.08
CA TYR A 170 1.52 14.37 -15.45
C TYR A 170 2.63 13.58 -16.16
N ILE A 171 3.35 14.22 -17.10
CA ILE A 171 4.50 13.61 -17.79
C ILE A 171 5.55 13.12 -16.78
N LEU A 172 5.82 13.92 -15.73
CA LEU A 172 6.75 13.52 -14.67
C LEU A 172 6.17 12.41 -13.79
N LEU A 173 4.89 12.47 -13.41
CA LEU A 173 4.23 11.43 -12.62
C LEU A 173 4.25 10.07 -13.35
N GLU A 174 3.95 10.04 -14.65
CA GLU A 174 4.03 8.85 -15.48
C GLU A 174 5.46 8.32 -15.55
N LYS A 175 6.44 9.19 -15.82
CA LYS A 175 7.86 8.81 -15.84
C LYS A 175 8.28 8.15 -14.53
N TYR A 176 8.04 8.83 -13.40
CA TYR A 176 8.43 8.31 -12.08
C TYR A 176 7.71 7.02 -11.74
N THR A 177 6.42 6.92 -12.06
CA THR A 177 5.65 5.69 -11.82
C THR A 177 6.24 4.49 -12.56
N ARG A 178 6.63 4.67 -13.83
CA ARG A 178 7.27 3.61 -14.62
C ARG A 178 8.66 3.25 -14.07
N GLU A 179 9.48 4.24 -13.76
CA GLU A 179 10.84 4.03 -13.20
C GLU A 179 10.79 3.33 -11.82
N LEU A 180 9.89 3.76 -10.94
CA LEU A 180 9.66 3.12 -9.64
C LEU A 180 9.17 1.69 -9.78
N PHE A 181 8.23 1.43 -10.71
CA PHE A 181 7.71 0.08 -10.95
C PHE A 181 8.78 -0.85 -11.52
N GLN A 182 9.63 -0.33 -12.40
CA GLN A 182 10.77 -1.08 -12.93
C GLN A 182 11.75 -1.45 -11.82
N ARG A 183 12.17 -0.48 -10.98
CA ARG A 183 13.06 -0.75 -9.83
C ARG A 183 12.43 -1.76 -8.85
N GLY A 184 11.15 -1.59 -8.52
CA GLY A 184 10.42 -2.53 -7.67
C GLY A 184 10.32 -3.94 -8.28
N THR A 185 10.18 -4.04 -9.59
CA THR A 185 10.17 -5.33 -10.32
C THR A 185 11.51 -6.03 -10.23
N GLU A 186 12.62 -5.30 -10.40
CA GLU A 186 13.98 -5.83 -10.27
C GLU A 186 14.24 -6.33 -8.85
N MET A 187 13.93 -5.50 -7.85
CA MET A 187 14.09 -5.86 -6.44
C MET A 187 13.24 -7.07 -6.05
N ALA A 188 12.00 -7.16 -6.53
CA ALA A 188 11.14 -8.32 -6.32
C ALA A 188 11.75 -9.59 -6.94
N ALA A 189 12.27 -9.50 -8.17
CA ALA A 189 12.85 -10.62 -8.88
C ALA A 189 14.08 -11.19 -8.15
N GLU A 190 14.92 -10.34 -7.57
CA GLU A 190 16.05 -10.76 -6.72
C GLU A 190 15.63 -11.60 -5.51
N LYS A 191 14.37 -11.46 -5.07
CA LYS A 191 13.79 -12.22 -3.95
C LYS A 191 12.92 -13.40 -4.39
N GLY A 192 12.93 -13.74 -5.68
CA GLY A 192 12.09 -14.81 -6.22
C GLY A 192 10.62 -14.42 -6.33
N LEU A 193 10.33 -13.12 -6.40
CA LEU A 193 8.98 -12.57 -6.47
C LEU A 193 8.73 -11.83 -7.78
N ILE A 194 7.46 -11.71 -8.14
CA ILE A 194 6.95 -10.92 -9.25
C ILE A 194 6.18 -9.75 -8.64
N LEU A 195 6.59 -8.51 -8.92
CA LEU A 195 5.75 -7.34 -8.66
C LEU A 195 4.67 -7.27 -9.74
N VAL A 196 3.42 -7.49 -9.35
CA VAL A 196 2.30 -7.68 -10.27
C VAL A 196 1.67 -6.36 -10.66
N ASP A 197 1.30 -5.59 -9.65
CA ASP A 197 0.80 -4.23 -9.75
C ASP A 197 1.11 -3.48 -8.45
N THR A 198 1.11 -2.15 -8.55
CA THR A 198 1.30 -1.28 -7.39
C THR A 198 0.64 0.06 -7.63
N LYS A 199 0.51 0.83 -6.55
CA LYS A 199 -0.06 2.17 -6.54
C LYS A 199 0.93 3.14 -5.96
N TYR A 200 1.16 4.26 -6.64
CA TYR A 200 1.94 5.37 -6.11
C TYR A 200 1.06 6.59 -5.89
N GLU A 201 1.40 7.34 -4.86
CA GLU A 201 0.84 8.66 -4.59
C GLU A 201 1.96 9.69 -4.65
N PHE A 202 1.65 10.85 -5.21
CA PHE A 202 2.60 11.96 -5.30
C PHE A 202 1.98 13.22 -4.72
N GLY A 203 2.83 14.14 -4.30
CA GLY A 203 2.43 15.49 -3.94
C GLY A 203 3.51 16.50 -4.28
N LYS A 204 3.21 17.78 -4.11
CA LYS A 204 4.21 18.86 -4.15
C LYS A 204 4.68 19.19 -2.74
N ASP A 205 5.99 19.19 -2.54
CA ASP A 205 6.57 19.68 -1.29
C ASP A 205 6.40 21.21 -1.16
N PRO A 206 6.77 21.83 -0.02
CA PRO A 206 6.69 23.28 0.15
C PRO A 206 7.50 24.12 -0.86
N ASN A 207 8.43 23.50 -1.60
CA ASN A 207 9.22 24.14 -2.66
C ASN A 207 8.60 23.94 -4.06
N GLY A 208 7.45 23.26 -4.15
CA GLY A 208 6.78 22.94 -5.40
C GLY A 208 7.34 21.72 -6.13
N VAL A 209 8.21 20.91 -5.48
CA VAL A 209 8.85 19.74 -6.08
C VAL A 209 7.95 18.53 -5.96
N ILE A 210 7.75 17.81 -7.08
CA ILE A 210 7.04 16.52 -7.08
C ILE A 210 7.81 15.54 -6.20
N THR A 211 7.11 15.03 -5.20
CA THR A 211 7.65 14.17 -4.16
C THR A 211 6.77 12.93 -4.06
N LEU A 212 7.41 11.76 -3.97
CA LEU A 212 6.75 10.50 -3.68
C LEU A 212 6.26 10.50 -2.24
N ILE A 213 4.95 10.30 -2.05
CA ILE A 213 4.30 10.28 -0.74
C ILE A 213 3.73 8.89 -0.47
N ASP A 214 3.18 8.71 0.74
CA ASP A 214 2.58 7.45 1.18
C ASP A 214 3.62 6.30 1.28
N GLU A 215 3.14 5.06 1.39
CA GLU A 215 3.86 3.80 1.35
C GLU A 215 3.97 3.28 -0.08
N ILE A 216 5.06 2.58 -0.38
CA ILE A 216 5.27 1.93 -1.68
C ILE A 216 5.72 0.49 -1.49
N HIS A 217 5.38 -0.38 -2.46
CA HIS A 217 5.88 -1.76 -2.54
C HIS A 217 5.54 -2.64 -1.32
N THR A 218 4.59 -2.21 -0.50
CA THR A 218 4.04 -2.99 0.62
C THR A 218 2.98 -3.98 0.15
N PRO A 219 2.66 -5.05 0.92
CA PRO A 219 1.53 -5.93 0.65
C PRO A 219 0.14 -5.24 0.63
N ASP A 220 0.08 -3.99 1.12
CA ASP A 220 -1.14 -3.18 1.16
C ASP A 220 -1.31 -2.36 -0.12
N SER A 221 -0.19 -1.85 -0.67
CA SER A 221 -0.15 -1.04 -1.90
C SER A 221 0.08 -1.86 -3.17
N SER A 222 0.56 -3.10 -3.03
CA SER A 222 1.09 -3.90 -4.14
C SER A 222 0.67 -5.36 -4.07
N ARG A 223 0.61 -6.00 -5.24
CA ARG A 223 0.46 -7.45 -5.36
C ARG A 223 1.78 -8.09 -5.74
N TYR A 224 2.10 -9.20 -5.08
CA TYR A 224 3.24 -10.03 -5.41
C TYR A 224 2.82 -11.45 -5.74
N PHE A 225 3.43 -12.06 -6.75
CA PHE A 225 3.41 -13.51 -6.95
C PHE A 225 4.78 -14.11 -6.64
N TYR A 226 4.83 -15.39 -6.33
CA TYR A 226 6.08 -16.13 -6.39
C TYR A 226 6.46 -16.41 -7.84
N ILE A 227 7.74 -16.26 -8.19
CA ILE A 227 8.26 -16.67 -9.51
C ILE A 227 8.15 -18.18 -9.68
N GLU A 228 8.47 -18.93 -8.63
CA GLU A 228 8.42 -20.39 -8.64
C GLU A 228 6.97 -20.88 -8.87
N GLY A 229 6.78 -21.64 -9.95
CA GLY A 229 5.48 -22.19 -10.32
C GLY A 229 4.56 -21.22 -11.08
N TYR A 230 4.96 -19.96 -11.32
CA TYR A 230 4.10 -18.97 -11.99
C TYR A 230 3.68 -19.42 -13.39
N ALA A 231 4.66 -19.86 -14.20
CA ALA A 231 4.44 -20.21 -15.61
C ALA A 231 3.59 -21.47 -15.75
N GLU A 232 3.84 -22.48 -14.92
CA GLU A 232 3.10 -23.73 -14.87
C GLU A 232 1.64 -23.47 -14.48
N LYS A 233 1.42 -22.66 -13.44
CA LYS A 233 0.08 -22.28 -12.99
C LYS A 233 -0.68 -21.48 -14.02
N LEU A 234 0.00 -20.55 -14.70
CA LEU A 234 -0.60 -19.77 -15.77
C LEU A 234 -1.05 -20.68 -16.93
N ALA A 235 -0.19 -21.60 -17.36
CA ALA A 235 -0.50 -22.54 -18.43
C ALA A 235 -1.64 -23.51 -18.07
N ALA A 236 -1.76 -23.88 -16.80
CA ALA A 236 -2.83 -24.74 -16.28
C ALA A 236 -4.14 -23.98 -15.98
N GLY A 237 -4.16 -22.64 -16.04
CA GLY A 237 -5.30 -21.83 -15.62
C GLY A 237 -5.57 -21.88 -14.11
N GLU A 238 -4.53 -22.15 -13.31
CA GLU A 238 -4.61 -22.23 -11.86
C GLU A 238 -4.44 -20.85 -11.19
N GLN A 239 -4.94 -20.75 -9.96
CA GLN A 239 -4.70 -19.59 -9.10
C GLN A 239 -3.21 -19.45 -8.76
N GLN A 240 -2.70 -18.23 -8.88
CA GLN A 240 -1.30 -17.91 -8.59
C GLN A 240 -1.04 -17.93 -7.09
N LYS A 241 0.15 -18.36 -6.71
CA LYS A 241 0.61 -18.24 -5.32
C LYS A 241 1.01 -16.79 -5.10
N GLN A 242 0.22 -16.09 -4.30
CA GLN A 242 0.39 -14.66 -4.07
C GLN A 242 0.85 -14.34 -2.65
N LEU A 243 1.64 -13.28 -2.56
CA LEU A 243 2.06 -12.60 -1.35
C LEU A 243 1.22 -11.32 -1.22
N SER A 244 0.06 -11.44 -0.60
CA SER A 244 -0.87 -10.33 -0.44
C SER A 244 -1.82 -10.56 0.73
N LYS A 245 -2.63 -9.55 1.04
CA LYS A 245 -3.77 -9.62 1.98
C LYS A 245 -4.87 -10.61 1.61
N GLU A 246 -4.79 -11.29 0.46
CA GLU A 246 -5.90 -12.09 -0.04
C GLU A 246 -6.26 -13.26 0.88
N PHE A 247 -5.31 -13.79 1.66
CA PHE A 247 -5.64 -14.86 2.62
C PHE A 247 -6.64 -14.44 3.69
N VAL A 248 -6.63 -13.16 4.11
CA VAL A 248 -7.63 -12.63 5.05
C VAL A 248 -8.99 -12.54 4.38
N ARG A 249 -9.03 -12.11 3.10
CA ARG A 249 -10.27 -12.08 2.31
C ARG A 249 -10.87 -13.47 2.14
N GLN A 250 -10.05 -14.46 1.80
CA GLN A 250 -10.51 -15.84 1.64
C GLN A 250 -11.04 -16.41 2.96
N TRP A 251 -10.32 -16.21 4.08
CA TRP A 251 -10.82 -16.63 5.39
C TRP A 251 -12.15 -15.96 5.75
N LEU A 252 -12.31 -14.66 5.47
CA LEU A 252 -13.58 -13.96 5.68
C LEU A 252 -14.71 -14.55 4.83
N ILE A 253 -14.46 -14.84 3.55
CA ILE A 253 -15.44 -15.46 2.64
C ILE A 253 -15.86 -16.84 3.14
N GLU A 254 -14.89 -17.67 3.54
CA GLU A 254 -15.13 -19.00 4.12
C GLU A 254 -15.96 -18.94 5.41
N ASN A 255 -15.87 -17.81 6.14
CA ASN A 255 -16.64 -17.53 7.35
C ASN A 255 -17.85 -16.61 7.09
N GLY A 256 -18.31 -16.51 5.85
CA GLY A 256 -19.59 -15.88 5.50
C GLY A 256 -19.57 -14.36 5.34
N PHE A 257 -18.41 -13.72 5.30
CA PHE A 257 -18.26 -12.27 5.15
C PHE A 257 -17.57 -11.86 3.85
N GLN A 258 -18.23 -11.00 3.09
CA GLN A 258 -17.76 -10.39 1.84
C GLN A 258 -18.25 -8.94 1.72
N GLY A 259 -18.56 -8.28 2.85
CA GLY A 259 -19.00 -6.89 2.90
C GLY A 259 -20.40 -6.62 2.32
N LYS A 260 -21.28 -7.63 2.25
CA LYS A 260 -22.67 -7.44 1.79
C LYS A 260 -23.60 -7.09 2.95
N ASP A 261 -24.70 -6.39 2.64
CA ASP A 261 -25.71 -6.01 3.61
C ASP A 261 -26.20 -7.20 4.45
N GLY A 262 -26.24 -7.00 5.76
CA GLY A 262 -26.68 -8.02 6.73
C GLY A 262 -25.63 -9.08 7.10
N GLN A 263 -24.42 -9.01 6.54
CA GLN A 263 -23.31 -9.86 6.97
C GLN A 263 -22.61 -9.29 8.20
N GLU A 264 -22.24 -10.16 9.14
CA GLU A 264 -21.44 -9.81 10.30
C GLU A 264 -19.99 -10.21 10.09
N ILE A 265 -19.05 -9.40 10.60
CA ILE A 265 -17.62 -9.75 10.57
C ILE A 265 -17.42 -10.94 11.51
N PRO A 266 -16.87 -12.08 11.04
CA PRO A 266 -16.66 -13.25 11.87
C PRO A 266 -15.67 -12.96 13.00
N HIS A 267 -15.86 -13.65 14.12
CA HIS A 267 -14.97 -13.54 15.28
C HIS A 267 -13.54 -13.96 14.92
N MET A 268 -12.59 -13.03 15.06
CA MET A 268 -11.17 -13.25 14.81
C MET A 268 -10.51 -13.70 16.12
N SER A 269 -10.22 -15.00 16.25
CA SER A 269 -9.54 -15.51 17.45
C SER A 269 -8.10 -15.00 17.53
N GLU A 270 -7.52 -15.04 18.74
CA GLU A 270 -6.11 -14.66 18.94
C GLU A 270 -5.18 -15.52 18.09
N GLU A 271 -5.44 -16.82 17.96
CA GLU A 271 -4.66 -17.73 17.11
C GLU A 271 -4.75 -17.34 15.63
N PHE A 272 -5.93 -16.92 15.17
CA PHE A 272 -6.09 -16.42 13.81
C PHE A 272 -5.28 -15.13 13.61
N CYS A 273 -5.40 -14.16 14.50
CA CYS A 273 -4.63 -12.91 14.44
C CYS A 273 -3.11 -13.14 14.47
N VAL A 274 -2.63 -14.09 15.28
CA VAL A 274 -1.21 -14.50 15.29
C VAL A 274 -0.84 -15.16 13.96
N SER A 275 -1.67 -16.04 13.40
CA SER A 275 -1.39 -16.65 12.09
C SER A 275 -1.31 -15.62 10.96
N VAL A 276 -2.12 -14.55 11.04
CA VAL A 276 -2.08 -13.42 10.12
C VAL A 276 -0.77 -12.64 10.33
N SER A 277 -0.37 -12.37 11.58
CA SER A 277 0.90 -11.72 11.93
C SER A 277 2.11 -12.48 11.36
N GLU A 278 2.19 -13.79 11.58
CA GLU A 278 3.29 -14.61 11.05
C GLU A 278 3.36 -14.56 9.52
N ARG A 279 2.21 -14.47 8.82
CA ARG A 279 2.20 -14.29 7.35
C ARG A 279 2.72 -12.92 6.93
N TYR A 280 2.41 -11.84 7.65
CA TYR A 280 3.00 -10.52 7.39
C TYR A 280 4.50 -10.49 7.65
N ILE A 281 4.97 -11.24 8.66
CA ILE A 281 6.39 -11.38 8.95
C ILE A 281 7.08 -12.17 7.84
N GLU A 282 6.53 -13.31 7.43
CA GLU A 282 7.03 -14.07 6.28
C GLU A 282 7.07 -13.19 5.00
N LEU A 283 6.01 -12.41 4.75
CA LEU A 283 5.96 -11.42 3.68
C LEU A 283 7.10 -10.41 3.77
N PHE A 284 7.33 -9.83 4.94
CA PHE A 284 8.44 -8.91 5.19
C PHE A 284 9.77 -9.56 4.82
N GLU A 285 10.04 -10.76 5.33
CA GLU A 285 11.31 -11.43 5.14
C GLU A 285 11.56 -11.79 3.68
N HIS A 286 10.52 -12.21 2.95
CA HIS A 286 10.62 -12.44 1.52
C HIS A 286 10.83 -11.16 0.72
N ILE A 287 10.01 -10.13 0.95
CA ILE A 287 10.04 -8.90 0.14
C ILE A 287 11.34 -8.13 0.39
N THR A 288 11.79 -8.04 1.64
CA THR A 288 12.98 -7.25 2.01
C THR A 288 14.27 -8.04 1.93
N GLY A 289 14.22 -9.37 2.09
CA GLY A 289 15.37 -10.23 2.29
C GLY A 289 16.00 -10.15 3.68
N ASP A 290 15.43 -9.37 4.60
CA ASP A 290 15.94 -9.18 5.96
C ASP A 290 15.15 -10.06 6.93
N LYS A 291 15.76 -10.44 8.07
CA LYS A 291 15.01 -11.09 9.15
C LYS A 291 14.20 -10.07 9.92
N PHE A 292 12.95 -10.41 10.22
CA PHE A 292 12.10 -9.54 11.01
C PHE A 292 12.45 -9.66 12.50
N VAL A 293 12.65 -8.52 13.15
CA VAL A 293 12.88 -8.45 14.60
C VAL A 293 11.62 -7.90 15.25
N LYS A 294 10.88 -8.76 15.96
CA LYS A 294 9.71 -8.37 16.75
C LYS A 294 10.15 -7.41 17.85
N GLU A 295 9.51 -6.25 17.88
CA GLU A 295 9.73 -5.27 18.94
C GLU A 295 9.02 -5.63 20.24
N ASP A 296 9.42 -5.00 21.34
CA ASP A 296 8.68 -5.13 22.60
C ASP A 296 7.32 -4.43 22.50
N VAL A 297 6.25 -5.23 22.65
CA VAL A 297 4.87 -4.76 22.64
C VAL A 297 4.29 -4.61 24.05
N SER A 298 5.03 -4.90 25.12
CA SER A 298 4.54 -4.87 26.50
C SER A 298 3.88 -3.54 26.90
N ASP A 299 4.39 -2.43 26.38
CA ASP A 299 3.80 -1.08 26.50
C ASP A 299 3.97 -0.29 25.18
N VAL A 300 3.43 -0.86 24.10
CA VAL A 300 3.62 -0.33 22.73
C VAL A 300 3.19 1.13 22.59
N MET A 301 2.10 1.54 23.24
CA MET A 301 1.58 2.90 23.14
C MET A 301 2.54 3.92 23.77
N SER A 302 3.02 3.65 24.99
CA SER A 302 3.96 4.56 25.67
C SER A 302 5.31 4.60 24.96
N ARG A 303 5.80 3.46 24.44
CA ARG A 303 7.02 3.40 23.63
C ARG A 303 6.92 4.28 22.40
N VAL A 304 5.85 4.12 21.61
CA VAL A 304 5.62 4.89 20.38
C VAL A 304 5.51 6.38 20.68
N GLU A 305 4.71 6.78 21.68
CA GLU A 305 4.56 8.19 22.07
C GLU A 305 5.90 8.78 22.51
N THR A 306 6.65 8.06 23.36
CA THR A 306 7.96 8.50 23.86
C THR A 306 8.96 8.69 22.71
N ASN A 307 9.02 7.74 21.77
CA ASN A 307 9.91 7.83 20.61
C ASN A 307 9.58 9.02 19.71
N ILE A 308 8.28 9.28 19.48
CA ILE A 308 7.83 10.47 18.75
C ILE A 308 8.21 11.76 19.49
N LEU A 309 7.94 11.85 20.79
CA LEU A 309 8.25 13.04 21.58
C LEU A 309 9.76 13.31 21.63
N ASN A 310 10.57 12.27 21.79
CA ASN A 310 12.03 12.40 21.73
C ASN A 310 12.49 12.93 20.38
N TYR A 311 11.90 12.47 19.28
CA TYR A 311 12.21 12.98 17.95
C TYR A 311 11.81 14.46 17.78
N LEU A 312 10.59 14.83 18.19
CA LEU A 312 10.06 16.19 18.02
C LEU A 312 10.74 17.24 18.92
N ASN A 313 11.36 16.83 20.02
CA ASN A 313 12.04 17.72 20.97
C ASN A 313 13.54 17.89 20.68
N ASN A 314 14.12 17.10 19.78
CA ASN A 314 15.52 17.20 19.35
C ASN A 314 15.66 18.06 18.10
#